data_AF-A0A7J0FQ94-F1
#
_entry.id   AF-A0A7J0FQ94-F1
#
_cell.length_a   1.000
_cell.length_b   1.000
_cell.length_c   1.000
_cell.angle_alpha   90.00
_cell.angle_beta   90.00
_cell.angle_gamma   90.00
#
_symmetry.space_group_name_H-M   'P 1'
#
loop_
_entity.id
_entity.type
_entity.pdbx_description
1 polymer ?
#
loop_
_entity_poly.entity_id
_entity_poly.type
_entity_poly.pdbx_seq_one_letter_code
_entity_poly.pdbx_strand_id
1 'polypeptide(L)'
;MAMTAGGGSVVVPANRAGRRGGVVDEDEKLVFETSKGVEPILSFDEMGIKDDLLRGIYNYGFEKPSAIQQRAVLPIIQGRDVIAQAQSGTGKTSMIALTVCQVVDTASREVQVLIVSPTRELASQTEKVILAIGNFINIQAHACIGGKSVGEDIRKLEYGVHVVSGTPGRVCDMIKRRTLRTRAIKLLVLDESDEMLSRGFKDQIYDVYRYLPPELQVVLISATLPNEILEITSKFMTDPVRILVKRDELTLEGIKQFFVAVERRSGNSIRYVISMIPSPSPRLLFSATLSGRLTG
;
A
#
# COMPACT_ATOMS: atom_id res chain seq x y z
N MET A 1 -0.74 42.71 -15.29
CA MET A 1 0.24 42.60 -14.18
C MET A 1 0.15 41.16 -13.67
N ALA A 2 0.97 40.27 -14.24
CA ALA A 2 0.92 38.83 -13.97
C ALA A 2 1.90 38.49 -12.85
N MET A 3 1.42 37.89 -11.75
CA MET A 3 2.27 37.26 -10.75
C MET A 3 2.31 35.75 -11.02
N THR A 4 3.49 35.27 -11.38
CA THR A 4 3.85 33.86 -11.41
C THR A 4 4.26 33.43 -9.99
N ALA A 5 3.47 32.56 -9.36
CA ALA A 5 3.85 31.91 -8.11
C ALA A 5 4.68 30.66 -8.43
N GLY A 6 5.99 30.75 -8.19
CA GLY A 6 6.91 29.60 -8.25
C GLY A 6 6.65 28.64 -7.08
N GLY A 7 6.20 27.42 -7.39
CA GLY A 7 6.11 26.33 -6.43
C GLY A 7 7.50 25.74 -6.17
N GLY A 8 8.17 26.19 -5.12
CA GLY A 8 9.42 25.59 -4.65
C GLY A 8 9.15 24.32 -3.84
N SER A 9 9.75 23.20 -4.26
CA SER A 9 9.90 21.97 -3.48
C SER A 9 11.07 22.08 -2.50
N VAL A 10 10.97 21.42 -1.34
CA VAL A 10 12.00 21.42 -0.31
C VAL A 10 12.66 20.04 -0.29
N VAL A 11 13.99 20.00 -0.39
CA VAL A 11 14.79 18.78 -0.27
C VAL A 11 15.37 18.76 1.14
N VAL A 12 14.97 17.79 1.98
CA VAL A 12 15.50 17.64 3.34
C VAL A 12 16.44 16.43 3.37
N PRO A 13 17.76 16.61 3.61
CA PRO A 13 18.70 15.49 3.71
C PRO A 13 18.59 14.78 5.07
N ALA A 14 18.77 13.46 5.09
CA ALA A 14 18.93 12.68 6.32
C ALA A 14 20.28 13.00 6.97
N ASN A 15 20.28 13.51 8.21
CA ASN A 15 21.50 13.94 8.89
C ASN A 15 22.18 12.76 9.60
N ARG A 16 23.50 12.60 9.38
CA ARG A 16 24.34 11.50 9.90
C ARG A 16 24.63 11.65 11.40
N ALA A 17 24.31 10.63 12.20
CA ALA A 17 24.85 10.46 13.54
C ALA A 17 25.35 9.02 13.79
N GLY A 18 26.61 8.91 14.23
CA GLY A 18 27.13 7.81 15.07
C GLY A 18 27.30 6.41 14.44
N ARG A 19 28.50 6.10 13.94
CA ARG A 19 28.94 4.73 13.58
C ARG A 19 28.92 3.78 14.80
N ARG A 20 28.08 2.74 14.75
CA ARG A 20 28.41 1.37 15.18
C ARG A 20 27.76 0.39 14.22
N GLY A 21 28.50 -0.65 13.83
CA GLY A 21 28.13 -1.59 12.77
C GLY A 21 26.80 -2.29 13.05
N GLY A 22 25.81 -1.98 12.22
CA GLY A 22 24.54 -2.67 12.07
C GLY A 22 24.18 -2.61 10.60
N VAL A 23 23.40 -3.58 10.12
CA VAL A 23 22.83 -3.59 8.76
C VAL A 23 22.24 -2.21 8.50
N VAL A 24 22.77 -1.50 7.51
CA VAL A 24 22.22 -0.19 7.11
C VAL A 24 20.86 -0.51 6.50
N ASP A 25 19.78 -0.07 7.13
CA ASP A 25 18.43 -0.25 6.61
C ASP A 25 18.37 0.40 5.22
N GLU A 26 18.13 -0.39 4.17
CA GLU A 26 18.12 0.11 2.77
C GLU A 26 17.07 1.23 2.58
N ASP A 27 16.04 1.26 3.44
CA ASP A 27 15.01 2.30 3.49
C ASP A 27 15.54 3.68 3.94
N GLU A 28 16.64 3.77 4.71
CA GLU A 28 17.19 5.06 5.18
C GLU A 28 17.79 5.91 4.04
N LYS A 29 18.02 5.31 2.86
CA LYS A 29 18.61 6.01 1.71
C LYS A 29 17.60 6.65 0.77
N LEU A 30 16.32 6.32 0.88
CA LEU A 30 15.28 6.85 -0.01
C LEU A 30 15.05 8.34 0.26
N VAL A 31 15.23 9.17 -0.77
CA VAL A 31 14.98 10.60 -0.75
C VAL A 31 13.59 10.87 -1.27
N PHE A 32 12.72 11.28 -0.35
CA PHE A 32 11.36 11.69 -0.66
C PHE A 32 11.27 13.19 -0.97
N GLU A 33 10.47 13.53 -1.98
CA GLU A 33 9.95 14.86 -2.23
C GLU A 33 8.52 14.93 -1.66
N THR A 34 8.30 15.80 -0.68
CA THR A 34 7.03 15.91 0.04
C THR A 34 6.35 17.25 -0.17
N SER A 35 5.01 17.27 -0.03
CA SER A 35 4.28 18.53 0.13
C SER A 35 4.82 19.35 1.32
N LYS A 36 4.73 20.68 1.23
CA LYS A 36 5.18 21.58 2.28
C LYS A 36 4.55 21.24 3.64
N GLY A 37 5.37 21.24 4.70
CA GLY A 37 4.94 20.99 6.08
C GLY A 37 4.92 19.51 6.48
N VAL A 38 5.29 18.59 5.58
CA VAL A 38 5.49 17.18 5.93
C VAL A 38 6.95 16.97 6.35
N GLU A 39 7.16 16.89 7.66
CA GLU A 39 8.44 16.56 8.27
C GLU A 39 8.47 15.08 8.71
N PRO A 40 9.61 14.38 8.61
CA PRO A 40 9.72 12.99 9.04
C PRO A 40 9.68 12.89 10.58
N ILE A 41 8.83 12.01 11.10
CA ILE A 41 8.74 11.67 12.53
C ILE A 41 9.44 10.35 12.78
N LEU A 42 10.46 10.35 13.64
CA LEU A 42 11.44 9.26 13.73
C LEU A 42 11.06 8.14 14.71
N SER A 43 10.06 8.36 15.58
CA SER A 43 9.51 7.33 16.45
C SER A 43 7.99 7.21 16.32
N PHE A 44 7.45 6.00 16.52
CA PHE A 44 6.00 5.81 16.61
C PHE A 44 5.39 6.57 17.79
N ASP A 45 6.11 6.72 18.92
CA ASP A 45 5.64 7.45 20.10
C ASP A 45 5.34 8.93 19.79
N GLU A 46 6.09 9.51 18.85
CA GLU A 46 5.97 10.93 18.47
C GLU A 46 4.85 11.18 17.44
N MET A 47 4.22 10.12 16.92
CA MET A 47 3.17 10.23 15.90
C MET A 47 1.77 10.43 16.48
N GLY A 48 1.60 10.45 17.81
CA GLY A 48 0.28 10.60 18.45
C GLY A 48 -0.62 9.36 18.29
N ILE A 49 -0.02 8.18 18.26
CA ILE A 49 -0.70 6.89 18.13
C ILE A 49 -1.28 6.47 19.49
N LYS A 50 -2.46 5.83 19.50
CA LYS A 50 -3.09 5.31 20.73
C LYS A 50 -2.19 4.28 21.42
N ASP A 51 -2.11 4.30 22.76
CA ASP A 51 -1.23 3.42 23.55
C ASP A 51 -1.44 1.91 23.25
N ASP A 52 -2.69 1.45 23.15
CA ASP A 52 -2.99 0.06 22.82
C ASP A 52 -2.51 -0.32 21.40
N LEU A 53 -2.56 0.64 20.47
CA LEU A 53 -2.05 0.43 19.12
C LEU A 53 -0.51 0.45 19.09
N LEU A 54 0.14 1.36 19.83
CA LEU A 54 1.59 1.34 20.02
C LEU A 54 2.07 -0.01 20.55
N ARG A 55 1.38 -0.55 21.56
CA ARG A 55 1.66 -1.90 22.07
C ARG A 55 1.56 -2.96 20.98
N GLY A 56 0.56 -2.86 20.11
CA GLY A 56 0.40 -3.74 18.95
C GLY A 56 1.54 -3.65 17.94
N ILE A 57 1.97 -2.43 17.61
CA ILE A 57 3.09 -2.14 16.71
C ILE A 57 4.38 -2.78 17.22
N TYR A 58 4.74 -2.54 18.50
CA TYR A 58 5.95 -3.12 19.09
C TYR A 58 5.86 -4.64 19.26
N ASN A 59 4.70 -5.18 19.63
CA ASN A 59 4.49 -6.63 19.74
C ASN A 59 4.57 -7.34 18.38
N TYR A 60 4.20 -6.66 17.29
CA TYR A 60 4.39 -7.18 15.93
C TYR A 60 5.88 -7.24 15.54
N GLY A 61 6.75 -6.48 16.22
CA GLY A 61 8.20 -6.48 16.04
C GLY A 61 8.75 -5.24 15.34
N PHE A 62 7.97 -4.15 15.22
CA PHE A 62 8.52 -2.89 14.71
C PHE A 62 9.22 -2.12 15.81
N GLU A 63 10.47 -1.72 15.58
CA GLU A 63 11.23 -0.86 16.51
C GLU A 63 11.17 0.61 16.10
N LYS A 64 11.20 0.88 14.79
CA LYS A 64 11.19 2.23 14.21
C LYS A 64 10.33 2.29 12.96
N PRO A 65 9.75 3.47 12.65
CA PRO A 65 9.01 3.67 11.41
C PRO A 65 9.93 3.66 10.18
N SER A 66 9.49 3.00 9.11
CA SER A 66 10.17 3.07 7.80
C SER A 66 10.10 4.47 7.20
N ALA A 67 10.94 4.78 6.20
CA ALA A 67 11.02 6.13 5.64
C ALA A 67 9.69 6.67 5.09
N ILE A 68 8.84 5.80 4.52
CA ILE A 68 7.49 6.18 4.11
C ILE A 68 6.56 6.38 5.31
N GLN A 69 6.66 5.55 6.35
CA GLN A 69 5.84 5.68 7.56
C GLN A 69 6.11 6.98 8.30
N GLN A 70 7.39 7.37 8.40
CA GLN A 70 7.83 8.64 9.00
C GLN A 70 7.15 9.87 8.41
N ARG A 71 6.71 9.80 7.14
CA ARG A 71 6.13 10.93 6.39
C ARG A 71 4.63 10.79 6.18
N ALA A 72 4.13 9.58 5.96
CA ALA A 72 2.76 9.33 5.53
C ALA A 72 1.78 9.14 6.69
N VAL A 73 2.23 8.60 7.83
CA VAL A 73 1.33 8.24 8.94
C VAL A 73 0.59 9.46 9.45
N LEU A 74 1.30 10.55 9.80
CA LEU A 74 0.68 11.72 10.41
C LEU A 74 -0.37 12.40 9.50
N PRO A 75 -0.09 12.70 8.22
CA PRO A 75 -1.10 13.23 7.31
C PRO A 75 -2.35 12.34 7.18
N ILE A 76 -2.16 11.01 7.13
CA ILE A 76 -3.29 10.07 7.00
C ILE A 76 -4.16 10.11 8.26
N ILE A 77 -3.58 10.03 9.46
CA ILE A 77 -4.37 10.02 10.70
C ILE A 77 -5.03 11.37 11.00
N GLN A 78 -4.53 12.45 10.40
CA GLN A 78 -5.14 13.79 10.42
C GLN A 78 -6.28 13.95 9.40
N GLY A 79 -6.61 12.92 8.63
CA GLY A 79 -7.73 12.94 7.68
C GLY A 79 -7.41 13.60 6.33
N ARG A 80 -6.12 13.82 6.00
CA ARG A 80 -5.73 14.36 4.69
C ARG A 80 -5.74 13.29 3.61
N ASP A 81 -6.15 13.65 2.41
CA ASP A 81 -5.88 12.82 1.25
C ASP A 81 -4.37 12.70 1.03
N VAL A 82 -3.90 11.50 0.68
CA VAL A 82 -2.46 11.23 0.52
C VAL A 82 -2.19 10.47 -0.76
N ILE A 83 -1.18 10.92 -1.51
CA ILE A 83 -0.54 10.16 -2.59
C ILE A 83 0.85 9.78 -2.10
N ALA A 84 1.05 8.50 -1.82
CA ALA A 84 2.30 7.94 -1.37
C ALA A 84 2.91 7.07 -2.47
N GLN A 85 4.03 7.53 -3.02
CA GLN A 85 4.84 6.72 -3.93
C GLN A 85 5.89 5.96 -3.12
N ALA A 86 5.91 4.64 -3.22
CA ALA A 86 6.92 3.83 -2.57
C ALA A 86 7.05 2.44 -3.22
N GLN A 87 8.26 1.90 -3.26
CA GLN A 87 8.54 0.58 -3.83
C GLN A 87 8.07 -0.56 -2.92
N SER A 88 8.07 -1.79 -3.43
CA SER A 88 7.76 -2.97 -2.61
C SER A 88 8.83 -3.16 -1.53
N GLY A 89 8.42 -3.67 -0.36
CA GLY A 89 9.32 -3.88 0.78
C GLY A 89 9.47 -2.69 1.74
N THR A 90 9.07 -1.48 1.36
CA THR A 90 9.27 -0.24 2.14
C THR A 90 8.30 -0.02 3.32
N GLY A 91 7.56 -1.06 3.73
CA GLY A 91 6.64 -0.97 4.87
C GLY A 91 5.25 -0.38 4.59
N LYS A 92 4.80 -0.32 3.32
CA LYS A 92 3.48 0.21 2.90
C LYS A 92 2.30 -0.50 3.56
N THR A 93 2.28 -1.83 3.53
CA THR A 93 1.17 -2.61 4.13
C THR A 93 1.05 -2.35 5.63
N SER A 94 2.17 -2.26 6.34
CA SER A 94 2.20 -1.94 7.77
C SER A 94 1.76 -0.50 8.04
N MET A 95 2.11 0.44 7.15
CA MET A 95 1.62 1.82 7.19
C MET A 95 0.09 1.88 7.04
N ILE A 96 -0.47 1.14 6.09
CA ILE A 96 -1.93 1.00 5.94
C ILE A 96 -2.52 0.44 7.24
N ALA A 97 -2.01 -0.69 7.72
CA ALA A 97 -2.55 -1.34 8.90
C ALA A 97 -2.53 -0.44 10.15
N LEU A 98 -1.40 0.24 10.40
CA LEU A 98 -1.26 1.20 11.50
C LEU A 98 -2.26 2.34 11.40
N THR A 99 -2.32 3.01 10.25
CA THR A 99 -3.18 4.19 10.06
C THR A 99 -4.66 3.81 10.17
N VAL A 100 -5.05 2.66 9.60
CA VAL A 100 -6.40 2.12 9.71
C VAL A 100 -6.78 1.79 11.15
N CYS A 101 -5.90 1.10 11.89
CA CYS A 101 -6.14 0.82 13.31
C CYS A 101 -6.26 2.11 14.15
N GLN A 102 -5.53 3.16 13.80
CA GLN A 102 -5.59 4.44 14.52
C GLN A 102 -6.95 5.13 14.32
N VAL A 103 -7.47 5.17 13.09
CA VAL A 103 -8.69 5.93 12.76
C VAL A 103 -10.00 5.20 13.03
N VAL A 104 -9.99 3.87 13.08
CA VAL A 104 -11.19 3.07 13.34
C VAL A 104 -11.70 3.27 14.77
N ASP A 105 -13.02 3.38 14.90
CA ASP A 105 -13.74 3.27 16.17
C ASP A 105 -14.26 1.84 16.34
N THR A 106 -13.73 1.09 17.31
CA THR A 106 -14.10 -0.32 17.53
C THR A 106 -15.36 -0.50 18.39
N ALA A 107 -15.99 0.59 18.85
CA ALA A 107 -17.30 0.53 19.47
C ALA A 107 -18.43 0.32 18.44
N SER A 108 -18.22 0.77 17.19
CA SER A 108 -19.17 0.59 16.08
C SER A 108 -18.86 -0.68 15.29
N ARG A 109 -19.87 -1.52 15.02
CA ARG A 109 -19.72 -2.75 14.22
C ARG A 109 -19.84 -2.51 12.71
N GLU A 110 -19.72 -1.27 12.26
CA GLU A 110 -19.84 -0.89 10.85
C GLU A 110 -18.50 -0.79 10.14
N VAL A 111 -18.51 -1.05 8.83
CA VAL A 111 -17.33 -0.88 7.98
C VAL A 111 -17.02 0.62 7.88
N GLN A 112 -15.85 1.01 8.39
CA GLN A 112 -15.36 2.38 8.40
C GLN A 112 -14.22 2.62 7.41
N VAL A 113 -13.51 1.55 7.03
CA VAL A 113 -12.39 1.63 6.11
C VAL A 113 -12.53 0.56 5.03
N LEU A 114 -12.33 0.99 3.78
CA LEU A 114 -12.25 0.10 2.63
C LEU A 114 -10.85 0.18 2.01
N ILE A 115 -10.20 -0.97 1.85
CA ILE A 115 -8.90 -1.11 1.20
C ILE A 115 -9.10 -1.94 -0.06
N VAL A 116 -8.68 -1.38 -1.20
CA VAL A 116 -8.78 -2.04 -2.50
C VAL A 116 -7.37 -2.36 -3.01
N SER A 117 -7.12 -3.64 -3.31
CA SER A 117 -5.81 -4.16 -3.73
C SER A 117 -5.92 -4.94 -5.05
N PRO A 118 -4.86 -5.01 -5.89
CA PRO A 118 -4.88 -5.68 -7.19
C PRO A 118 -5.04 -7.21 -7.12
N THR A 119 -4.60 -7.83 -6.02
CA THR A 119 -4.55 -9.28 -5.89
C THR A 119 -5.26 -9.78 -4.64
N ARG A 120 -5.65 -11.05 -4.66
CA ARG A 120 -6.35 -11.70 -3.53
C ARG A 120 -5.40 -11.92 -2.37
N GLU A 121 -4.16 -12.22 -2.71
CA GLU A 121 -3.04 -12.47 -1.83
C GLU A 121 -2.73 -11.20 -1.04
N LEU A 122 -2.60 -10.05 -1.72
CA LEU A 122 -2.32 -8.78 -1.07
C LEU A 122 -3.48 -8.34 -0.15
N ALA A 123 -4.73 -8.46 -0.60
CA ALA A 123 -5.88 -8.15 0.25
C ALA A 123 -5.93 -9.02 1.52
N SER A 124 -5.65 -10.33 1.39
CA SER A 124 -5.60 -11.25 2.52
C SER A 124 -4.39 -10.98 3.43
N GLN A 125 -3.27 -10.53 2.88
CA GLN A 125 -2.09 -10.14 3.65
C GLN A 125 -2.40 -8.88 4.47
N THR A 126 -2.99 -7.87 3.86
CA THR A 126 -3.37 -6.62 4.53
C THR A 126 -4.33 -6.87 5.68
N GLU A 127 -5.35 -7.72 5.50
CA GLU A 127 -6.24 -8.18 6.58
C GLU A 127 -5.44 -8.77 7.76
N LYS A 128 -4.52 -9.70 7.50
CA LYS A 128 -3.72 -10.34 8.56
C LYS A 128 -2.86 -9.34 9.32
N VAL A 129 -2.22 -8.40 8.63
CA VAL A 129 -1.38 -7.38 9.26
C VAL A 129 -2.21 -6.43 10.12
N ILE A 130 -3.41 -6.04 9.66
CA ILE A 130 -4.37 -5.25 10.46
C ILE A 130 -4.74 -5.98 11.75
N LEU A 131 -5.12 -7.25 11.65
CA LEU A 131 -5.50 -8.04 12.83
C LEU A 131 -4.34 -8.21 13.81
N ALA A 132 -3.12 -8.38 13.31
CA ALA A 132 -1.94 -8.56 14.14
C ALA A 132 -1.52 -7.27 14.86
N ILE A 133 -1.45 -6.15 14.14
CA ILE A 133 -1.13 -4.84 14.73
C ILE A 133 -2.27 -4.36 15.64
N GLY A 134 -3.52 -4.60 15.25
CA GLY A 134 -4.70 -4.20 16.02
C GLY A 134 -5.12 -5.17 17.12
N ASN A 135 -4.29 -6.15 17.48
CA ASN A 135 -4.63 -7.22 18.43
C ASN A 135 -5.07 -6.71 19.82
N PHE A 136 -4.61 -5.53 20.22
CA PHE A 136 -4.96 -4.94 21.53
C PHE A 136 -6.14 -3.95 21.48
N ILE A 137 -6.72 -3.66 20.31
CA ILE A 137 -7.84 -2.72 20.17
C ILE A 137 -9.15 -3.39 19.73
N ASN A 138 -9.19 -4.73 19.68
CA ASN A 138 -10.35 -5.53 19.26
C ASN A 138 -10.88 -5.20 17.85
N ILE A 139 -9.99 -4.80 16.94
CA ILE A 139 -10.38 -4.55 15.55
C ILE A 139 -10.85 -5.82 14.87
N GLN A 140 -11.76 -5.66 13.90
CA GLN A 140 -12.30 -6.73 13.08
C GLN A 140 -12.10 -6.33 11.64
N ALA A 141 -11.40 -7.15 10.88
CA ALA A 141 -11.14 -6.95 9.46
C ALA A 141 -11.59 -8.20 8.69
N HIS A 142 -11.96 -8.03 7.43
CA HIS A 142 -12.33 -9.14 6.55
C HIS A 142 -11.80 -8.93 5.12
N ALA A 143 -11.22 -9.97 4.54
CA ALA A 143 -10.78 -9.97 3.14
C ALA A 143 -11.88 -10.43 2.16
N CYS A 144 -12.49 -9.49 1.45
CA CYS A 144 -13.45 -9.72 0.36
C CYS A 144 -12.73 -10.03 -0.96
N ILE A 145 -12.46 -11.32 -1.22
CA ILE A 145 -11.71 -11.77 -2.40
C ILE A 145 -12.45 -12.83 -3.23
N GLY A 146 -12.24 -12.80 -4.55
CA GLY A 146 -12.80 -13.80 -5.46
C GLY A 146 -12.30 -15.22 -5.17
N GLY A 147 -13.02 -16.24 -5.66
CA GLY A 147 -12.65 -17.65 -5.47
C GLY A 147 -12.98 -18.25 -4.10
N LYS A 148 -13.38 -17.42 -3.12
CA LYS A 148 -14.01 -17.85 -1.87
C LYS A 148 -15.54 -17.81 -1.95
N SER A 149 -16.19 -18.53 -1.04
CA SER A 149 -17.65 -18.57 -0.92
C SER A 149 -18.21 -17.18 -0.69
N VAL A 150 -19.13 -16.75 -1.56
CA VAL A 150 -19.87 -15.50 -1.37
C VAL A 150 -20.68 -15.53 -0.07
N GLY A 151 -21.24 -16.70 0.29
CA GLY A 151 -22.02 -16.83 1.52
C GLY A 151 -21.19 -16.61 2.79
N GLU A 152 -19.88 -16.90 2.76
CA GLU A 152 -18.99 -16.63 3.89
C GLU A 152 -18.73 -15.13 4.05
N ASP A 153 -18.46 -14.42 2.94
CA ASP A 153 -18.32 -12.95 2.94
C ASP A 153 -19.58 -12.29 3.50
N ILE A 154 -20.76 -12.72 3.05
CA ILE A 154 -22.05 -12.19 3.53
C ILE A 154 -22.16 -12.38 5.05
N ARG A 155 -21.94 -13.60 5.56
CA ARG A 155 -22.03 -13.88 7.01
C ARG A 155 -21.07 -13.03 7.82
N LYS A 156 -19.84 -12.83 7.34
CA LYS A 156 -18.83 -12.01 8.02
C LYS A 156 -19.22 -10.53 8.03
N LEU A 157 -19.69 -10.00 6.91
CA LEU A 157 -20.17 -8.62 6.81
C LEU A 157 -21.43 -8.38 7.66
N GLU A 158 -22.36 -9.33 7.71
CA GLU A 158 -23.57 -9.28 8.55
C GLU A 158 -23.25 -9.36 10.04
N TYR A 159 -22.23 -10.14 10.42
CA TYR A 159 -21.72 -10.16 11.79
C TYR A 159 -21.12 -8.79 12.19
N GLY A 160 -20.67 -8.00 11.23
CA GLY A 160 -20.09 -6.68 11.45
C GLY A 160 -18.57 -6.74 11.58
N VAL A 161 -17.91 -5.95 10.73
CA VAL A 161 -16.46 -5.75 10.70
C VAL A 161 -16.18 -4.27 10.52
N HIS A 162 -15.02 -3.82 11.00
CA HIS A 162 -14.62 -2.43 10.96
C HIS A 162 -13.90 -2.08 9.66
N VAL A 163 -13.17 -3.05 9.11
CA VAL A 163 -12.35 -2.88 7.92
C VAL A 163 -12.67 -3.97 6.91
N VAL A 164 -12.79 -3.57 5.64
CA VAL A 164 -12.79 -4.52 4.53
C VAL A 164 -11.56 -4.28 3.68
N SER A 165 -10.78 -5.34 3.45
CA SER A 165 -9.75 -5.36 2.40
C SER A 165 -10.22 -6.24 1.27
N GLY A 166 -10.01 -5.90 0.00
CA GLY A 166 -10.52 -6.73 -1.07
C GLY A 166 -10.09 -6.37 -2.47
N THR A 167 -10.40 -7.27 -3.39
CA THR A 167 -10.21 -7.03 -4.83
C THR A 167 -11.39 -6.24 -5.40
N PRO A 168 -11.18 -5.30 -6.36
CA PRO A 168 -12.22 -4.42 -6.88
C PRO A 168 -13.52 -5.14 -7.25
N GLY A 169 -13.43 -6.25 -8.00
CA GLY A 169 -14.60 -7.01 -8.44
C GLY A 169 -15.45 -7.60 -7.30
N ARG A 170 -14.83 -8.21 -6.29
CA ARG A 170 -15.58 -8.82 -5.16
C ARG A 170 -16.15 -7.74 -4.23
N VAL A 171 -15.41 -6.66 -3.99
CA VAL A 171 -15.91 -5.51 -3.23
C VAL A 171 -17.14 -4.90 -3.91
N CYS A 172 -17.05 -4.65 -5.21
CA CYS A 172 -18.15 -4.12 -6.01
C CYS A 172 -19.38 -5.04 -5.99
N ASP A 173 -19.20 -6.36 -6.07
CA ASP A 173 -20.30 -7.34 -5.94
C ASP A 173 -20.97 -7.25 -4.55
N MET A 174 -20.20 -7.19 -3.46
CA MET A 174 -20.76 -7.10 -2.10
C MET A 174 -21.51 -5.77 -1.85
N ILE A 175 -21.02 -4.68 -2.43
CA ILE A 175 -21.72 -3.38 -2.39
C ILE A 175 -23.04 -3.46 -3.18
N LYS A 176 -23.01 -3.98 -4.41
CA LYS A 176 -24.21 -4.10 -5.27
C LYS A 176 -25.29 -5.00 -4.64
N ARG A 177 -24.87 -6.02 -3.88
CA ARG A 177 -25.75 -6.89 -3.08
C ARG A 177 -26.28 -6.24 -1.80
N ARG A 178 -25.80 -5.05 -1.44
CA ARG A 178 -26.12 -4.32 -0.20
C ARG A 178 -25.68 -5.05 1.08
N THR A 179 -24.76 -6.01 0.95
CA THR A 179 -24.20 -6.76 2.10
C THR A 179 -23.02 -6.00 2.69
N LEU A 180 -22.18 -5.39 1.85
CA LEU A 180 -21.22 -4.37 2.27
C LEU A 180 -21.91 -3.01 2.30
N ARG A 181 -22.24 -2.53 3.50
CA ARG A 181 -22.85 -1.22 3.71
C ARG A 181 -21.77 -0.15 3.76
N THR A 182 -21.86 0.84 2.88
CA THR A 182 -20.81 1.86 2.70
C THR A 182 -20.99 3.13 3.52
N ARG A 183 -22.14 3.29 4.19
CA ARG A 183 -22.55 4.55 4.83
C ARG A 183 -21.58 5.11 5.87
N ALA A 184 -20.85 4.24 6.57
CA ALA A 184 -19.93 4.61 7.64
C ALA A 184 -18.47 4.65 7.17
N ILE A 185 -18.21 4.35 5.89
CA ILE A 185 -16.86 4.36 5.33
C ILE A 185 -16.37 5.81 5.24
N LYS A 186 -15.29 6.09 5.98
CA LYS A 186 -14.65 7.42 6.04
C LYS A 186 -13.28 7.45 5.37
N LEU A 187 -12.70 6.27 5.09
CA LEU A 187 -11.39 6.13 4.45
C LEU A 187 -11.42 5.05 3.37
N LEU A 188 -10.99 5.44 2.17
CA LEU A 188 -10.67 4.54 1.06
C LEU A 188 -9.15 4.50 0.87
N VAL A 189 -8.58 3.31 0.87
CA VAL A 189 -7.17 3.08 0.51
C VAL A 189 -7.10 2.32 -0.82
N LEU A 190 -6.38 2.89 -1.79
CA LEU A 190 -6.07 2.24 -3.06
C LEU A 190 -4.61 1.76 -3.03
N ASP A 191 -4.42 0.47 -2.79
CA ASP A 191 -3.10 -0.15 -2.64
C ASP A 191 -2.60 -0.71 -3.97
N GLU A 192 -1.33 -0.48 -4.29
CA GLU A 192 -0.70 -0.82 -5.57
C GLU A 192 -1.54 -0.39 -6.79
N SER A 193 -1.90 0.89 -6.81
CA SER A 193 -2.88 1.44 -7.76
C SER A 193 -2.44 1.34 -9.22
N ASP A 194 -1.14 1.49 -9.49
CA ASP A 194 -0.55 1.30 -10.81
C ASP A 194 -0.72 -0.14 -11.31
N GLU A 195 -0.58 -1.12 -10.43
CA GLU A 195 -0.86 -2.51 -10.76
C GLU A 195 -2.35 -2.71 -11.06
N MET A 196 -3.25 -2.14 -10.24
CA MET A 196 -4.69 -2.22 -10.50
C MET A 196 -5.07 -1.67 -11.88
N LEU A 197 -4.46 -0.56 -12.29
CA LEU A 197 -4.68 0.01 -13.62
C LEU A 197 -4.15 -0.89 -14.74
N SER A 198 -2.94 -1.43 -14.60
CA SER A 198 -2.37 -2.34 -15.61
C SER A 198 -3.21 -3.60 -15.83
N ARG A 199 -3.97 -4.03 -14.81
CA ARG A 199 -4.91 -5.15 -14.85
C ARG A 199 -6.29 -4.79 -15.40
N GLY A 200 -6.50 -3.53 -15.78
CA GLY A 200 -7.77 -3.05 -16.32
C GLY A 200 -8.86 -2.83 -15.27
N PHE A 201 -8.51 -2.65 -14.00
CA PHE A 201 -9.50 -2.43 -12.93
C PHE A 201 -9.98 -0.97 -12.81
N LYS A 202 -9.59 -0.08 -13.73
CA LYS A 202 -9.97 1.34 -13.72
C LYS A 202 -11.48 1.53 -13.49
N ASP A 203 -12.31 0.94 -14.33
CA ASP A 203 -13.78 1.09 -14.24
C ASP A 203 -14.36 0.52 -12.94
N GLN A 204 -13.77 -0.56 -12.43
CA GLN A 204 -14.21 -1.18 -11.17
C GLN A 204 -13.90 -0.30 -9.96
N ILE A 205 -12.76 0.40 -9.97
CA ILE A 205 -12.42 1.38 -8.95
C ILE A 205 -13.41 2.55 -8.99
N TYR A 206 -13.74 3.06 -10.19
CA TYR A 206 -14.76 4.11 -10.35
C TYR A 206 -16.14 3.64 -9.84
N ASP A 207 -16.53 2.41 -10.16
CA ASP A 207 -17.78 1.82 -9.68
C ASP A 207 -17.80 1.77 -8.15
N VAL A 208 -16.74 1.28 -7.51
CA VAL A 208 -16.65 1.23 -6.04
C VAL A 208 -16.76 2.64 -5.45
N TYR A 209 -15.99 3.59 -5.96
CA TYR A 209 -15.96 4.97 -5.44
C TYR A 209 -17.34 5.64 -5.49
N ARG A 210 -18.12 5.41 -6.54
CA ARG A 210 -19.48 5.99 -6.70
C ARG A 210 -20.48 5.56 -5.62
N TYR A 211 -20.23 4.46 -4.92
CA TYR A 211 -21.09 3.99 -3.82
C TYR A 211 -20.62 4.46 -2.44
N LEU A 212 -19.48 5.16 -2.36
CA LEU A 212 -18.93 5.64 -1.10
C LEU A 212 -19.53 7.01 -0.71
N PRO A 213 -19.48 7.38 0.58
CA PRO A 213 -19.96 8.67 1.05
C PRO A 213 -19.21 9.86 0.41
N PRO A 214 -19.83 11.06 0.35
CA PRO A 214 -19.18 12.25 -0.21
C PRO A 214 -18.03 12.78 0.65
N GLU A 215 -18.14 12.69 1.97
CA GLU A 215 -17.07 13.03 2.92
C GLU A 215 -16.17 11.80 3.12
N LEU A 216 -15.30 11.56 2.16
CA LEU A 216 -14.41 10.40 2.11
C LEU A 216 -12.95 10.87 2.01
N GLN A 217 -12.11 10.42 2.93
CA GLN A 217 -10.66 10.51 2.77
C GLN A 217 -10.18 9.43 1.80
N VAL A 218 -9.28 9.79 0.89
CA VAL A 218 -8.66 8.85 -0.05
C VAL A 218 -7.15 8.83 0.13
N VAL A 219 -6.61 7.63 0.28
CA VAL A 219 -5.16 7.37 0.33
C VAL A 219 -4.80 6.49 -0.85
N LEU A 220 -3.92 6.98 -1.73
CA LEU A 220 -3.42 6.25 -2.88
C LEU A 220 -1.96 5.85 -2.63
N ILE A 221 -1.68 4.57 -2.80
CA ILE A 221 -0.34 4.00 -2.65
C ILE A 221 0.04 3.34 -3.98
N SER A 222 1.22 3.67 -4.50
CA SER A 222 1.67 3.19 -5.80
C SER A 222 3.20 3.13 -5.88
N ALA A 223 3.74 2.21 -6.67
CA ALA A 223 5.17 2.23 -6.98
C ALA A 223 5.49 3.27 -8.06
N THR A 224 4.59 3.40 -9.04
CA THR A 224 4.69 4.34 -10.15
C THR A 224 3.44 5.23 -10.24
N LEU A 225 3.58 6.42 -10.81
CA LEU A 225 2.48 7.37 -10.99
C LEU A 225 2.33 7.75 -12.47
N PRO A 226 1.87 6.83 -13.34
CA PRO A 226 1.55 7.16 -14.72
C PRO A 226 0.38 8.15 -14.79
N ASN A 227 0.21 8.80 -15.94
CA ASN A 227 -0.85 9.81 -16.15
C ASN A 227 -2.24 9.30 -15.78
N GLU A 228 -2.54 8.03 -16.00
CA GLU A 228 -3.83 7.44 -15.63
C GLU A 228 -4.09 7.41 -14.11
N ILE A 229 -3.04 7.27 -13.29
CA ILE A 229 -3.15 7.42 -11.83
C ILE A 229 -3.42 8.88 -11.48
N LEU A 230 -2.74 9.81 -12.15
CA LEU A 230 -2.95 11.24 -11.93
C LEU A 230 -4.40 11.65 -12.25
N GLU A 231 -5.00 11.09 -13.29
CA GLU A 231 -6.43 11.28 -13.62
C GLU A 231 -7.38 10.73 -12.54
N ILE A 232 -7.01 9.64 -11.90
CA ILE A 232 -7.78 9.08 -10.77
C ILE A 232 -7.70 10.05 -9.59
N THR A 233 -6.48 10.50 -9.25
CA THR A 233 -6.27 11.39 -8.10
C THR A 233 -7.00 12.72 -8.27
N SER A 234 -7.07 13.28 -9.49
CA SER A 234 -7.75 14.56 -9.73
C SER A 234 -9.27 14.50 -9.58
N LYS A 235 -9.86 13.29 -9.62
CA LYS A 235 -11.31 13.08 -9.46
C LYS A 235 -11.71 12.66 -8.06
N PHE A 236 -10.83 11.94 -7.36
CA PHE A 236 -11.16 11.32 -6.06
C PHE A 236 -10.58 12.08 -4.87
N MET A 237 -9.63 13.01 -5.10
CA MET A 237 -8.91 13.67 -4.02
C MET A 237 -9.05 15.18 -4.06
N THR A 238 -8.99 15.80 -2.88
CA THR A 238 -9.00 17.25 -2.68
C THR A 238 -7.71 17.68 -1.98
N ASP A 239 -6.87 18.45 -2.68
CA ASP A 239 -5.56 18.93 -2.18
C ASP A 239 -4.73 17.84 -1.46
N PRO A 240 -4.36 16.74 -2.16
CA PRO A 240 -3.67 15.64 -1.52
C PRO A 240 -2.24 16.01 -1.13
N VAL A 241 -1.84 15.52 0.04
CA VAL A 241 -0.43 15.50 0.45
C VAL A 241 0.31 14.50 -0.43
N ARG A 242 1.39 14.95 -1.07
CA ARG A 242 2.21 14.12 -1.94
C ARG A 242 3.49 13.73 -1.23
N ILE A 243 3.81 12.45 -1.24
CA ILE A 243 5.04 11.88 -0.70
C ILE A 243 5.63 11.02 -1.81
N LEU A 244 6.53 11.61 -2.61
CA LEU A 244 7.02 11.04 -3.85
C LEU A 244 8.48 10.61 -3.69
N VAL A 245 8.91 9.55 -4.38
CA VAL A 245 10.34 9.18 -4.42
C VAL A 245 11.00 9.96 -5.55
N LYS A 246 12.20 10.52 -5.30
CA LYS A 246 12.96 11.17 -6.38
C LYS A 246 13.24 10.20 -7.52
N ARG A 247 13.12 10.69 -8.76
CA ARG A 247 13.20 9.87 -9.99
C ARG A 247 14.48 9.04 -10.12
N ASP A 248 15.60 9.55 -9.61
CA ASP A 248 16.91 8.87 -9.72
C ASP A 248 17.06 7.68 -8.74
N GLU A 249 16.11 7.48 -7.84
CA GLU A 249 16.13 6.44 -6.81
C GLU A 249 15.01 5.39 -6.97
N LEU A 250 14.38 5.32 -8.15
CA LEU A 250 13.34 4.34 -8.47
C LEU A 250 13.86 2.91 -8.70
N THR A 251 15.14 2.65 -8.47
CA THR A 251 15.71 1.29 -8.44
C THR A 251 16.20 0.97 -7.04
N LEU A 252 15.78 -0.16 -6.47
CA LEU A 252 16.27 -0.65 -5.18
C LEU A 252 17.79 -0.84 -5.24
N GLU A 253 18.54 -0.01 -4.49
CA GLU A 253 19.97 -0.22 -4.26
C GLU A 253 20.17 -1.54 -3.51
N GLY A 254 20.61 -2.59 -4.19
CA GLY A 254 20.76 -3.95 -3.63
C GLY A 254 20.37 -5.03 -4.64
N ILE A 255 19.47 -4.69 -5.57
CA ILE A 255 19.13 -5.56 -6.70
C ILE A 255 20.13 -5.32 -7.83
N LYS A 256 21.13 -6.20 -7.95
CA LYS A 256 22.01 -6.21 -9.13
C LYS A 256 21.23 -6.71 -10.34
N GLN A 257 20.98 -5.80 -11.28
CA GLN A 257 20.28 -6.11 -12.52
C GLN A 257 21.29 -6.50 -13.61
N PHE A 258 21.02 -7.60 -14.31
CA PHE A 258 21.83 -8.10 -15.41
C PHE A 258 20.93 -8.40 -16.60
N PHE A 259 21.47 -8.28 -17.81
CA PHE A 259 20.81 -8.76 -19.03
C PHE A 259 21.73 -9.73 -19.76
N VAL A 260 21.13 -10.74 -20.40
CA VAL A 260 21.83 -11.68 -21.28
C VAL A 260 21.21 -11.57 -22.65
N ALA A 261 21.97 -11.07 -23.62
CA ALA A 261 21.54 -11.05 -25.01
C ALA A 261 21.53 -12.47 -25.57
N VAL A 262 20.43 -12.88 -26.21
CA VAL A 262 20.29 -14.22 -26.79
C VAL A 262 19.89 -14.08 -28.26
N GLU A 263 20.68 -14.67 -29.16
CA GLU A 263 20.48 -14.53 -30.62
C GLU A 263 19.27 -15.31 -31.16
N ARG A 264 18.85 -16.39 -30.49
CA ARG A 264 17.65 -17.18 -30.84
C ARG A 264 16.92 -17.65 -29.59
N ARG A 265 15.59 -17.63 -29.62
CA ARG A 265 14.73 -18.33 -28.64
C ARG A 265 14.99 -19.83 -28.73
N SER A 266 15.98 -20.34 -27.99
CA SER A 266 16.13 -21.77 -27.75
C SER A 266 15.69 -22.06 -26.30
N GLY A 267 14.96 -23.16 -26.07
CA GLY A 267 14.48 -23.51 -24.73
C GLY A 267 15.61 -23.68 -23.69
N ASN A 268 16.85 -23.83 -24.16
CA ASN A 268 18.04 -24.02 -23.33
C ASN A 268 18.68 -22.72 -22.82
N SER A 269 18.36 -21.56 -23.40
CA SER A 269 18.98 -20.28 -23.00
C SER A 269 18.61 -19.90 -21.56
N ILE A 270 17.35 -20.16 -21.17
CA ILE A 270 16.85 -19.87 -19.82
C ILE A 270 17.54 -20.78 -18.79
N ARG A 271 17.67 -22.08 -19.07
CA ARG A 271 18.40 -23.03 -18.19
C ARG A 271 19.85 -22.61 -17.97
N TYR A 272 20.51 -22.14 -19.03
CA TYR A 272 21.89 -21.67 -18.95
C TYR A 272 22.02 -20.44 -18.04
N VAL A 273 21.16 -19.44 -18.21
CA VAL A 273 21.13 -18.24 -17.34
C VAL A 273 20.84 -18.62 -15.87
N ILE A 274 19.92 -19.56 -15.63
CA ILE A 274 19.63 -20.05 -14.27
C ILE A 274 20.86 -20.75 -13.66
N SER A 275 21.61 -21.55 -14.43
CA SER A 275 22.82 -22.23 -13.94
C SER A 275 23.97 -21.28 -13.64
N MET A 276 24.02 -20.12 -14.29
CA MET A 276 25.05 -19.09 -14.09
C MET A 276 24.88 -18.29 -12.80
N ILE A 277 23.74 -18.41 -12.12
CA ILE A 277 23.47 -17.72 -10.86
C ILE A 277 23.58 -18.76 -9.73
N PRO A 278 24.74 -18.94 -9.09
CA PRO A 278 24.85 -19.79 -7.91
C PRO A 278 24.21 -19.08 -6.71
N SER A 279 23.15 -19.67 -6.15
CA SER A 279 22.56 -19.18 -4.90
C SER A 279 21.70 -20.27 -4.22
N PRO A 280 21.81 -20.43 -2.88
CA PRO A 280 20.95 -21.30 -2.08
C PRO A 280 19.55 -20.70 -1.81
N SER A 281 19.27 -19.47 -2.26
CA SER A 281 18.01 -18.76 -1.98
C SER A 281 16.88 -19.12 -2.97
N PRO A 282 15.60 -18.93 -2.58
CA PRO A 282 14.46 -19.09 -3.47
C PRO A 282 14.58 -18.24 -4.75
N ARG A 283 14.15 -18.78 -5.89
CA ARG A 283 14.20 -18.09 -7.20
C ARG A 283 12.80 -17.94 -7.76
N LEU A 284 12.53 -16.77 -8.35
CA LEU A 284 11.28 -16.48 -9.03
C LEU A 284 11.57 -16.27 -10.52
N LEU A 285 10.93 -17.07 -11.38
CA LEU A 285 11.05 -16.96 -12.83
C LEU A 285 9.73 -16.44 -13.40
N PHE A 286 9.77 -15.30 -14.07
CA PHE A 286 8.62 -14.71 -14.74
C PHE A 286 8.63 -15.08 -16.23
N SER A 287 7.47 -15.47 -16.75
CA SER A 287 7.23 -15.69 -18.19
C SER A 287 6.09 -14.79 -18.63
N ALA A 288 6.21 -14.18 -19.82
CA ALA A 288 5.16 -13.34 -20.41
C ALA A 288 3.93 -14.15 -20.87
N THR A 289 3.99 -15.48 -20.88
CA THR A 289 2.88 -16.38 -21.26
C THR A 289 2.65 -17.48 -20.23
N LEU A 290 1.36 -17.78 -19.99
CA LEU A 290 0.87 -18.84 -19.10
C LEU A 290 1.12 -20.28 -19.61
N SER A 291 1.60 -20.47 -20.84
CA SER A 291 1.68 -21.78 -21.50
C SER A 291 3.00 -22.55 -21.29
N GLY A 292 3.89 -22.08 -20.43
CA GLY A 292 5.19 -22.73 -20.19
C GLY A 292 5.07 -23.90 -19.20
N ARG A 293 4.85 -25.13 -19.67
CA ARG A 293 5.18 -26.33 -18.88
C ARG A 293 6.70 -26.39 -18.72
N LEU A 294 7.19 -26.07 -17.52
CA LEU A 294 8.54 -26.42 -17.09
C LEU A 294 8.51 -27.86 -16.59
N THR A 295 8.86 -28.82 -17.44
CA THR A 295 9.15 -30.19 -17.02
C THR A 295 10.62 -30.29 -16.62
N GLY A 296 10.86 -30.56 -15.32
CA GLY A 296 12.12 -31.07 -14.77
C GLY A 296 13.25 -30.07 -14.63
#